data_AF-A0A7C4XUC4-F1
#
_entry.id   AF-A0A7C4XUC4-F1
#
_cell.length_a   1.000
_cell.length_b   1.000
_cell.length_c   1.000
_cell.angle_alpha   90.00
_cell.angle_beta   90.00
_cell.angle_gamma   90.00
#
_symmetry.space_group_name_H-M   'P 1'
#
loop_
_entity.id
_entity.type
_entity.pdbx_description
1 polymer ?
#
loop_
_entity_poly.entity_id
_entity_poly.type
_entity_poly.pdbx_seq_one_letter_code
_entity_poly.pdbx_strand_id
1 'polypeptide(L)' 'MVLMWHYQTDNAIQSSPAIGFDGTVYFGSGDGYLYTLYGSVTLANTPWPKFRCDLKNTGRAGGN' A
#
# COMPACT_ATOMS: atom_id res chain seq x y z
N MET A 1 21.04 5.72 2.34
CA MET A 1 19.60 5.38 2.38
C MET A 1 19.47 4.05 3.11
N VAL A 2 18.50 3.90 4.00
CA VAL A 2 18.34 2.70 4.85
C VAL A 2 17.08 1.95 4.40
N LEU A 3 17.20 0.64 4.19
CA LEU A 3 16.08 -0.25 3.97
C LEU A 3 15.39 -0.51 5.30
N MET A 4 14.14 -0.07 5.45
CA MET A 4 13.38 -0.25 6.70
C MET A 4 12.86 -1.68 6.85
N TRP A 5 12.44 -2.30 5.76
CA TRP A 5 11.84 -3.63 5.78
C TRP A 5 11.89 -4.31 4.39
N HIS A 6 11.79 -5.63 4.36
CA HIS A 6 11.65 -6.42 3.14
C HIS A 6 10.74 -7.63 3.37
N TYR A 7 10.11 -8.11 2.30
CA TYR A 7 9.31 -9.32 2.30
C TYR A 7 9.44 -10.01 0.95
N GLN A 8 9.61 -11.32 0.96
CA GLN A 8 9.80 -12.13 -0.24
C GLN A 8 8.51 -12.88 -0.60
N THR A 9 8.11 -12.82 -1.86
CA THR A 9 7.07 -13.65 -2.47
C THR A 9 7.70 -14.73 -3.33
N ASP A 10 6.94 -15.78 -3.65
CA ASP A 10 7.45 -16.93 -4.43
C ASP A 10 7.38 -16.68 -5.94
N ASN A 11 6.70 -15.62 -6.38
CA ASN A 11 6.66 -15.18 -7.77
C ASN A 11 6.58 -13.65 -7.88
N ALA A 12 6.57 -13.14 -9.12
CA ALA A 12 6.56 -11.72 -9.43
C ALA A 12 5.29 -11.01 -8.93
N ILE A 13 5.47 -9.85 -8.31
CA ILE A 13 4.38 -8.93 -7.97
C ILE A 13 4.14 -8.03 -9.19
N GLN A 14 3.08 -8.32 -9.95
CA GLN A 14 2.64 -7.50 -11.10
C GLN A 14 1.40 -6.65 -10.79
N SER A 15 0.95 -6.66 -9.54
CA SER A 15 -0.22 -5.89 -9.09
C SER A 15 0.17 -4.53 -8.51
N SER A 16 -0.77 -3.59 -8.54
CA SER A 16 -0.65 -2.33 -7.77
C SER A 16 -1.04 -2.60 -6.31
N PRO A 17 -0.20 -2.26 -5.32
CA PRO A 17 -0.57 -2.42 -3.92
C PRO A 17 -1.70 -1.46 -3.53
N ALA A 18 -2.59 -1.91 -2.65
CA ALA A 18 -3.69 -1.12 -2.08
C ALA A 18 -3.55 -1.00 -0.57
N ILE A 19 -3.92 0.15 0.01
CA ILE A 19 -3.85 0.40 1.45
C ILE A 19 -5.27 0.54 2.00
N GLY A 20 -5.61 -0.29 2.98
CA GLY A 20 -6.86 -0.26 3.74
C GLY A 20 -6.95 0.95 4.67
N PHE A 21 -8.14 1.22 5.20
CA PHE A 21 -8.37 2.32 6.16
C PHE A 21 -7.63 2.11 7.49
N ASP A 22 -7.38 0.87 7.84
CA ASP A 22 -6.62 0.40 9.00
C ASP A 22 -5.09 0.45 8.78
N GLY A 23 -4.63 0.80 7.56
CA GLY A 23 -3.22 0.82 7.20
C GLY A 23 -2.68 -0.52 6.68
N THR A 24 -3.53 -1.54 6.55
CA THR A 24 -3.12 -2.83 5.98
C THR A 24 -2.82 -2.69 4.49
N VAL A 25 -1.67 -3.21 4.04
CA VAL A 25 -1.28 -3.21 2.63
C VAL A 25 -1.61 -4.55 2.00
N TYR A 26 -2.28 -4.52 0.84
CA TYR A 26 -2.72 -5.68 0.07
C TYR A 26 -2.04 -5.68 -1.30
N PHE A 27 -1.54 -6.83 -1.74
CA PHE A 27 -0.96 -7.00 -3.08
C PHE A 27 -1.03 -8.46 -3.52
N GLY A 28 -1.32 -8.67 -4.80
CA GLY A 28 -1.31 -9.99 -5.42
C GLY A 28 0.05 -10.33 -5.98
N SER A 29 0.44 -11.59 -5.85
CA SER A 29 1.63 -12.17 -6.47
C SER A 29 1.23 -13.16 -7.57
N GLY A 30 2.12 -13.38 -8.54
CA GLY A 30 1.95 -14.36 -9.61
C GLY A 30 2.00 -15.82 -9.15
N ASP A 31 2.22 -16.07 -7.85
CA ASP A 31 2.12 -17.41 -7.24
C ASP A 31 0.67 -17.83 -6.96
N GLY A 32 -0.30 -16.94 -7.22
CA GLY A 32 -1.72 -17.19 -7.02
C GLY A 32 -2.23 -16.79 -5.63
N TYR A 33 -1.39 -16.18 -4.79
CA TYR A 33 -1.78 -15.71 -3.47
C TYR A 33 -1.98 -14.18 -3.41
N LEU A 34 -2.91 -13.77 -2.56
CA LEU A 34 -3.08 -12.39 -2.11
C LEU A 34 -2.35 -12.23 -0.77
N TYR A 35 -1.32 -11.39 -0.75
CA TYR A 35 -0.55 -11.10 0.45
C TYR A 35 -1.12 -9.89 1.18
N THR A 36 -1.01 -9.93 2.51
CA THR A 36 -1.42 -8.83 3.40
C THR A 36 -0.29 -8.49 4.35
N LEU A 37 -0.04 -7.20 4.54
CA LEU A 37 0.94 -6.69 5.49
C LEU A 37 0.24 -5.76 6.46
N TYR A 38 0.18 -6.20 7.71
CA TYR A 38 -0.31 -5.39 8.81
C TYR A 38 0.88 -4.68 9.47
N GLY A 39 0.82 -3.35 9.50
CA GLY A 39 1.74 -2.53 10.28
C GLY A 39 1.14 -2.25 11.65
N SER A 40 1.93 -2.40 12.71
CA SER A 40 1.51 -2.00 14.08
C SER A 40 1.41 -0.48 14.28
N VAL A 41 1.65 0.31 13.22
CA VAL A 41 1.71 1.78 13.25
C VAL A 41 0.56 2.33 12.40
N THR A 42 -0.14 3.33 12.93
CA THR A 42 -1.19 4.05 12.19
C THR A 42 -0.63 4.74 10.95
N LEU A 43 -1.48 4.92 9.92
CA LEU A 43 -1.12 5.64 8.69
C LEU A 43 -0.30 6.90 9.01
N ALA A 44 0.84 7.04 8.33
CA ALA A 44 1.68 8.23 8.50
C ALA A 44 0.86 9.48 8.15
N ASN A 45 0.75 10.42 9.09
CA ASN A 45 0.15 11.73 8.85
C ASN A 45 1.15 12.64 8.13
N THR A 46 1.57 12.21 6.94
CA THR A 46 2.59 12.86 6.12
C THR A 46 2.11 13.02 4.68
N PRO A 47 2.62 14.02 3.93
CA PRO A 47 2.24 14.25 2.52
C PRO A 47 2.50 13.08 1.56
N TRP A 48 3.28 12.09 1.98
CA TRP A 48 3.57 10.83 1.27
C TRP A 48 3.18 9.62 2.15
N PRO A 49 2.79 8.45 1.59
CA PRO A 49 2.90 8.02 0.20
C PRO A 49 1.57 7.59 -0.45
N LYS A 50 0.48 8.37 -0.34
CA LYS A 50 -0.80 8.00 -0.96
C LYS A 50 -1.06 8.87 -2.20
N PHE A 51 -1.36 8.23 -3.34
CA PHE A 51 -1.62 8.92 -4.61
C PHE A 51 -2.67 10.02 -4.42
N ARG A 52 -2.29 11.28 -4.69
CA ARG A 52 -3.10 12.50 -4.53
C ARG A 52 -3.58 12.86 -3.11
N CYS A 53 -2.91 12.38 -2.06
CA CYS A 53 -3.08 12.90 -0.68
C CYS A 53 -4.54 12.80 -0.13
N ASP A 54 -5.32 11.79 -0.53
CA ASP A 54 -6.66 11.53 0.05
C ASP A 54 -6.72 10.16 0.74
N LEU A 55 -7.38 10.07 1.90
CA LEU A 55 -7.53 8.81 2.64
C LEU A 55 -8.46 7.79 1.96
N LYS A 56 -9.19 8.17 0.90
CA LYS A 56 -10.33 7.43 0.34
C LYS A 56 -10.01 6.68 -0.96
N ASN A 57 -8.78 6.77 -1.50
CA ASN A 57 -8.35 6.11 -2.74
C ASN A 57 -9.27 6.43 -3.93
N THR A 58 -9.86 7.63 -3.98
CA THR A 58 -10.93 7.94 -4.97
C THR A 58 -10.42 8.46 -6.31
N GLY A 59 -9.11 8.68 -6.46
CA GLY A 59 -8.50 9.23 -7.67
C GLY A 59 -8.92 10.67 -8.00
N ARG A 60 -9.74 11.30 -7.15
CA ARG A 60 -10.25 12.66 -7.33
C ARG A 60 -9.41 13.62 -6.50
N ALA A 61 -8.49 14.33 -7.17
CA ALA A 61 -8.08 15.63 -6.65
C ALA A 61 -9.36 16.49 -6.58
N GLY A 62 -9.64 17.08 -5.42
CA GLY A 62 -10.81 17.93 -5.23
C GLY A 62 -10.98 18.90 -6.40
N GLY A 63 -12.17 18.91 -6.99
CA GLY A 63 -12.52 19.84 -8.06
C GLY A 63 -12.47 21.27 -7.55
N ASN A 64 -12.01 22.16 -8.43
CA ASN A 64 -12.34 23.58 -8.37
C ASN A 64 -13.68 23.81 -9.09
#